data_AF-A0A974D7R6-F1
#
_entry.id   AF-A0A974D7R6-F1
#
_cell.length_a   1.000
_cell.length_b   1.000
_cell.length_c   1.000
_cell.angle_alpha   90.00
_cell.angle_beta   90.00
_cell.angle_gamma   90.00
#
_symmetry.space_group_name_H-M   'P 1'
#
loop_
_entity.id
_entity.type
_entity.pdbx_description
1 polymer ?
#
loop_
_entity_poly.entity_id
_entity_poly.type
_entity_poly.pdbx_seq_one_letter_code
_entity_poly.pdbx_strand_id
1 'polypeptide(L)'
;MRCLAARVNYKTLIFICSLFTLVTVLLWNKCSSNDHTSNVPWDPQRGLRVDSFDKRVAASESNGPPISEEASPQEQQKAPPLVGSKGTAQKYEEIDCMINEEQTVPCRKEGTEVYMPFSWVEKYFEVYGKIAQYDGFERFEFSHSYSKVYAQRGPYHSDGVFMSFEGYNVEVRDRVKCISGVEGVPLSTQWGPQGYFYPIQIAQYGLSHYSKNLTEKPPHVEVYETADEKSGVTGVWNIPKGASVTTVFDNVKNSHVKHFVVPETSEGASLLLGNTKDFILSLDVKFITNGSISVVMETTEKNQIFTLHYITNTQLIAFRDHDVFYGVGSRTAWSTLTRDLVTDLKKGVGLSNTKAVKQTKIMPKKVLQIVVKGSGFLDNVTISTTAHTAAFFAASDWLVRNQDAKGGWPIMVTRKLGEGFKALEPGWYSAMAQGQAISTLVRAYLLTKEQFYLDSALRATSPFKLPSEKHGVKAVFMNKYDWYEEYPTTPSSFVLNGFIYALLGLYDLKETAGEKQGKEARLLYERGMESLRAMLPLYDTGSGSIYDLRHFMLGTAPNLARWDYHTTHINQLQLLASMDGSPIFRDFIRRWKSYLKGGRAKHN
;
A
#
# COMPACT_ATOMS: atom_id res chain seq x y z
N MET A 1 33.29 -51.11 8.72
CA MET A 1 32.80 -51.34 10.10
C MET A 1 31.28 -51.47 10.05
N ARG A 2 30.72 -52.44 10.78
CA ARG A 2 29.34 -52.95 10.66
C ARG A 2 28.29 -51.91 11.11
N CYS A 3 27.24 -51.71 10.32
CA CYS A 3 26.02 -51.00 10.74
C CYS A 3 25.17 -51.91 11.64
N LEU A 4 24.95 -51.50 12.89
CA LEU A 4 23.96 -52.07 13.79
C LEU A 4 22.59 -51.47 13.48
N ALA A 5 21.74 -52.23 12.77
CA ALA A 5 20.32 -51.91 12.64
C ALA A 5 19.57 -52.42 13.88
N ALA A 6 19.32 -51.54 14.85
CA ALA A 6 18.41 -51.83 15.95
C ALA A 6 16.97 -51.79 15.43
N ARG A 7 16.31 -52.96 15.30
CA ARG A 7 14.88 -53.05 15.00
C ARG A 7 14.09 -52.61 16.24
N VAL A 8 13.59 -51.38 16.22
CA VAL A 8 12.63 -50.89 17.22
C VAL A 8 11.28 -51.56 16.94
N ASN A 9 10.76 -52.29 17.93
CA ASN A 9 9.47 -52.97 17.85
C ASN A 9 8.33 -51.93 17.77
N TYR A 10 7.41 -52.10 16.81
CA TYR A 10 6.31 -51.14 16.58
C TYR A 10 5.45 -50.90 17.82
N LYS A 11 5.34 -51.90 18.72
CA LYS A 11 4.63 -51.75 20.00
C LYS A 11 5.31 -50.74 20.93
N THR A 12 6.64 -50.68 20.90
CA THR A 12 7.44 -49.71 21.68
C THR A 12 7.29 -48.30 21.11
N LEU A 13 7.20 -48.16 19.79
CA LEU A 13 6.99 -46.87 19.14
C LEU A 13 5.60 -46.29 19.46
N ILE A 14 4.56 -47.13 19.43
CA ILE A 14 3.20 -46.72 19.82
C ILE A 14 3.19 -46.28 21.28
N PHE A 15 3.84 -47.01 22.19
CA PHE A 15 3.90 -46.65 23.60
C PHE A 15 4.62 -45.31 23.83
N ILE A 16 5.73 -45.07 23.12
CA ILE A 16 6.47 -43.80 23.18
C ILE A 16 5.61 -42.65 22.64
N CYS A 17 4.92 -42.83 21.52
CA CYS A 17 4.04 -41.81 20.96
C CYS A 17 2.86 -41.49 21.90
N SER A 18 2.24 -42.51 22.50
CA SER A 18 1.15 -42.33 23.49
C SER A 18 1.64 -41.57 24.73
N LEU A 19 2.84 -41.90 25.22
CA LEU A 19 3.44 -41.22 26.37
C LEU A 19 3.76 -39.76 26.04
N PHE A 20 4.28 -39.49 24.83
CA PHE A 20 4.57 -38.13 24.37
C PHE A 20 3.30 -37.29 24.25
N THR A 21 2.21 -37.87 23.72
CA THR A 21 0.91 -37.19 23.64
C THR A 21 0.31 -36.88 25.01
N LEU A 22 0.45 -37.80 25.97
CA LEU A 22 -0.03 -37.60 27.34
C LEU A 22 0.76 -36.50 28.05
N VAL A 23 2.09 -36.46 27.87
CA VAL A 23 2.97 -35.41 28.42
C VAL A 23 2.66 -34.06 27.79
N THR A 24 2.42 -33.98 26.48
CA THR A 24 2.01 -32.72 25.83
C THR A 24 0.65 -32.21 26.31
N VAL A 25 -0.32 -33.09 26.57
CA VAL A 25 -1.64 -32.69 27.12
C VAL A 25 -1.53 -32.24 28.58
N LEU A 26 -0.69 -32.90 29.38
CA LEU A 26 -0.43 -32.51 30.77
C LEU A 26 0.35 -31.19 30.89
N LEU A 27 1.27 -30.92 29.96
CA LEU A 27 1.97 -29.64 29.88
C LEU A 27 1.06 -28.50 29.39
N TRP A 28 0.11 -28.79 28.49
CA TRP A 28 -0.88 -27.82 28.04
C TRP A 28 -1.84 -27.40 29.17
N ASN A 29 -2.26 -28.35 30.00
CA ASN A 29 -3.15 -28.06 31.13
C ASN A 29 -2.47 -27.38 32.33
N LYS A 30 -1.13 -27.31 32.37
CA LYS A 30 -0.38 -26.62 33.44
C LYS A 30 0.06 -25.19 33.10
N CYS A 31 -0.19 -24.70 31.89
CA CYS A 31 0.07 -23.30 31.50
C CYS A 31 -1.16 -22.38 31.64
N SER A 32 -2.28 -22.87 32.20
CA SER A 32 -3.48 -22.07 32.45
C SER A 32 -3.72 -21.88 33.96
N SER A 33 -2.79 -21.23 34.66
CA SER A 33 -3.05 -20.69 36.00
C SER A 33 -1.94 -19.72 36.45
N ASN A 34 -2.32 -18.46 36.66
CA ASN A 34 -1.65 -17.38 37.42
C ASN A 34 -0.39 -16.75 36.80
N ASP A 35 -0.16 -15.42 36.79
CA ASP A 35 -0.99 -14.24 37.08
C ASP A 35 -0.19 -12.98 36.64
N HIS A 36 -0.85 -11.81 36.66
CA HIS A 36 -0.32 -10.42 36.61
C HIS A 36 -0.15 -9.74 35.24
N THR A 37 -1.28 -9.36 34.65
CA THR A 37 -1.38 -8.20 33.75
C THR A 37 -1.49 -6.91 34.58
N SER A 38 -0.50 -6.03 34.47
CA SER A 38 -0.62 -4.63 34.87
C SER A 38 -1.56 -3.90 33.90
N ASN A 39 -2.86 -3.92 34.21
CA ASN A 39 -3.87 -3.14 33.50
C ASN A 39 -3.70 -1.65 33.80
N VAL A 40 -3.25 -0.90 32.80
CA VAL A 40 -3.56 0.53 32.71
C VAL A 40 -4.96 0.61 32.07
N PRO A 41 -5.97 1.26 32.69
CA PRO A 41 -7.29 1.36 32.10
C PRO A 41 -7.22 2.29 30.88
N TRP A 42 -7.49 1.73 29.69
CA TRP A 42 -7.78 2.51 28.49
C TRP A 42 -9.30 2.67 28.38
N ASP A 43 -9.75 3.92 28.42
CA ASP A 43 -11.15 4.30 28.26
C ASP A 43 -11.48 4.40 26.76
N PRO A 44 -12.44 3.60 26.22
CA PRO A 44 -12.86 3.70 24.83
C PRO A 44 -13.80 4.89 24.55
N GLN A 45 -14.13 5.73 25.55
CA GLN A 45 -14.97 6.91 25.37
C GLN A 45 -14.16 8.13 24.96
N ARG A 46 -13.85 8.24 23.66
CA ARG A 46 -13.69 9.54 22.97
C ARG A 46 -13.73 9.30 21.47
N GLY A 47 -14.94 9.12 20.95
CA GLY A 47 -15.20 9.31 19.53
C GLY A 47 -14.92 10.78 19.19
N LEU A 48 -13.93 11.01 18.34
CA LEU A 48 -13.63 12.34 17.81
C LEU A 48 -14.83 12.80 16.98
N ARG A 49 -15.53 13.83 17.46
CA ARG A 49 -16.42 14.65 16.63
C ARG A 49 -15.54 15.37 15.61
N VAL A 50 -15.72 15.07 14.33
CA VAL A 50 -15.20 15.90 13.24
C VAL A 50 -16.14 17.09 13.13
N ASP A 51 -15.92 18.11 13.96
CA ASP A 51 -16.57 19.39 13.75
C ASP A 51 -15.90 20.08 12.55
N SER A 52 -16.75 20.46 11.59
CA SER A 52 -16.47 21.31 10.45
C SER A 52 -15.69 22.57 10.90
N PHE A 53 -14.44 22.72 10.43
CA PHE A 53 -13.67 23.94 10.65
C PHE A 53 -13.78 24.88 9.46
N ASP A 54 -14.50 25.98 9.70
CA ASP A 54 -14.57 27.16 8.84
C ASP A 54 -13.23 27.87 8.74
N LYS A 55 -12.87 28.26 7.51
CA LYS A 55 -11.69 29.05 7.17
C LYS A 55 -11.87 30.51 7.62
N ARG A 56 -10.92 31.04 8.41
CA ARG A 56 -10.72 32.49 8.53
C ARG A 56 -10.01 33.01 7.28
N VAL A 57 -10.74 33.81 6.50
CA VAL A 57 -10.23 34.65 5.42
C VAL A 57 -9.77 35.98 6.02
N ALA A 58 -8.51 36.35 5.79
CA ALA A 58 -8.07 37.73 5.89
C ALA A 58 -7.76 38.22 4.47
N ALA A 59 -8.57 39.15 4.00
CA ALA A 59 -8.42 39.82 2.73
C ALA A 59 -7.38 40.94 2.82
N SER A 60 -6.52 41.04 1.82
CA SER A 60 -6.01 42.32 1.33
C SER A 60 -5.98 42.28 -0.20
N GLU A 61 -6.85 43.10 -0.79
CA GLU A 61 -6.86 43.41 -2.22
C GLU A 61 -5.84 44.51 -2.52
N SER A 62 -5.09 44.36 -3.62
CA SER A 62 -5.01 45.41 -4.65
C SER A 62 -4.22 44.94 -5.89
N ASN A 63 -4.97 44.84 -6.98
CA ASN A 63 -4.72 45.28 -8.36
C ASN A 63 -3.36 45.08 -9.06
N GLY A 64 -3.45 44.37 -10.20
CA GLY A 64 -2.73 44.67 -11.44
C GLY A 64 -1.74 43.57 -11.88
N PRO A 65 -1.93 42.93 -13.06
CA PRO A 65 -1.00 41.90 -13.53
C PRO A 65 0.24 42.56 -14.16
N PRO A 66 1.43 41.95 -14.00
CA PRO A 66 2.21 41.76 -15.21
C PRO A 66 2.97 40.42 -15.28
N ILE A 67 2.81 39.79 -16.45
CA ILE A 67 3.87 39.30 -17.33
C ILE A 67 4.73 38.15 -16.78
N SER A 68 4.32 36.93 -17.15
CA SER A 68 5.20 35.77 -17.27
C SER A 68 5.70 35.66 -18.72
N GLU A 69 6.95 36.05 -18.96
CA GLU A 69 7.72 35.61 -20.12
C GLU A 69 8.27 34.21 -19.83
N GLU A 70 7.80 33.23 -20.61
CA GLU A 70 8.56 32.11 -21.21
C GLU A 70 7.55 31.03 -21.63
N ALA A 71 6.73 31.39 -22.62
CA ALA A 71 6.08 30.43 -23.49
C ALA A 71 7.04 30.17 -24.67
N SER A 72 7.67 29.00 -24.70
CA SER A 72 8.28 28.52 -25.94
C SER A 72 7.18 28.35 -26.99
N PRO A 73 7.38 28.76 -28.26
CA PRO A 73 6.30 28.84 -29.23
C PRO A 73 5.74 27.46 -29.54
N GLN A 74 4.41 27.32 -29.48
CA GLN A 74 3.71 26.32 -30.27
C GLN A 74 3.90 26.69 -31.75
N GLU A 75 4.97 26.22 -32.36
CA GLU A 75 4.98 26.04 -33.80
C GLU A 75 3.92 24.99 -34.14
N GLN A 76 2.82 25.44 -34.75
CA GLN A 76 2.03 24.59 -35.62
C GLN A 76 2.95 24.09 -36.74
N GLN A 77 3.63 22.96 -36.51
CA GLN A 77 4.25 22.20 -37.58
C GLN A 77 3.14 21.62 -38.44
N LYS A 78 2.72 22.38 -39.45
CA LYS A 78 2.10 21.83 -40.65
C LYS A 78 2.99 20.70 -41.15
N ALA A 79 2.41 19.51 -41.34
CA ALA A 79 3.08 18.42 -42.02
C ALA A 79 3.69 18.96 -43.34
N PRO A 80 4.93 18.56 -43.70
CA PRO A 80 5.52 18.98 -44.97
C PRO A 80 4.62 18.50 -46.12
N PRO A 81 4.58 19.21 -47.26
CA PRO A 81 3.87 18.72 -48.43
C PRO A 81 4.46 17.36 -48.81
N LEU A 82 3.60 16.37 -49.06
CA LEU A 82 3.96 15.12 -49.73
C LEU A 82 4.53 15.49 -51.10
N VAL A 83 5.86 15.58 -51.20
CA VAL A 83 6.55 15.73 -52.48
C VAL A 83 6.34 14.43 -53.22
N GLY A 84 5.46 14.46 -54.22
CA GLY A 84 5.38 13.42 -55.23
C GLY A 84 6.67 13.42 -56.04
N SER A 85 7.69 12.69 -55.57
CA SER A 85 8.87 12.38 -56.36
C SER A 85 8.54 11.17 -57.24
N LYS A 86 8.45 11.41 -58.55
CA LYS A 86 8.68 10.37 -59.55
C LYS A 86 10.16 10.00 -59.46
N GLY A 87 10.49 9.02 -58.64
CA GLY A 87 11.82 8.41 -58.50
C GLY A 87 11.68 6.90 -58.50
N THR A 88 12.56 6.23 -59.23
CA THR A 88 12.66 4.76 -59.35
C THR A 88 12.32 4.04 -58.05
N ALA A 89 11.29 3.18 -58.06
CA ALA A 89 10.88 2.39 -56.91
C ALA A 89 12.08 1.57 -56.39
N GLN A 90 12.70 2.00 -55.30
CA GLN A 90 13.65 1.18 -54.57
C GLN A 90 12.88 -0.05 -54.10
N LYS A 91 13.32 -1.23 -54.55
CA LYS A 91 12.68 -2.48 -54.18
C LYS A 91 12.91 -2.70 -52.69
N TYR A 92 11.82 -2.85 -51.96
CA TYR A 92 11.83 -3.36 -50.60
C TYR A 92 12.10 -4.87 -50.66
N GLU A 93 13.23 -5.31 -50.13
CA GLU A 93 13.67 -6.70 -50.17
C GLU A 93 13.75 -7.30 -48.76
N GLU A 94 13.46 -8.60 -48.64
CA GLU A 94 13.80 -9.34 -47.43
C GLU A 94 15.30 -9.62 -47.40
N ILE A 95 15.91 -9.53 -46.22
CA ILE A 95 17.31 -9.89 -46.00
C ILE A 95 17.44 -10.62 -44.67
N ASP A 96 18.32 -11.62 -44.62
CA ASP A 96 18.67 -12.32 -43.39
C ASP A 96 19.68 -11.50 -42.59
N CYS A 97 19.34 -11.13 -41.34
CA CYS A 97 20.26 -10.52 -40.40
C CYS A 97 20.84 -11.58 -39.46
N MET A 98 22.14 -11.87 -39.56
CA MET A 98 22.85 -12.71 -38.60
C MET A 98 23.22 -11.90 -37.34
N ILE A 99 22.69 -12.30 -36.19
CA ILE A 99 22.89 -11.63 -34.90
C ILE A 99 23.93 -12.40 -34.10
N ASN A 100 25.08 -11.78 -33.84
CA ASN A 100 26.19 -12.34 -33.06
C ASN A 100 26.62 -13.75 -33.51
N GLU A 101 26.46 -14.09 -34.79
CA GLU A 101 26.76 -15.43 -35.34
C GLU A 101 25.93 -16.59 -34.75
N GLU A 102 24.83 -16.30 -34.05
CA GLU A 102 24.03 -17.31 -33.34
C GLU A 102 22.62 -17.46 -33.90
N GLN A 103 21.97 -16.36 -34.28
CA GLN A 103 20.57 -16.35 -34.69
C GLN A 103 20.37 -15.54 -35.97
N THR A 104 19.59 -16.07 -36.90
CA THR A 104 19.13 -15.31 -38.08
C THR A 104 17.74 -14.72 -37.82
N VAL A 105 17.57 -13.43 -38.13
CA VAL A 105 16.32 -12.67 -37.98
C VAL A 105 15.90 -12.12 -39.34
N PRO A 106 14.62 -12.26 -39.75
CA PRO A 106 14.14 -11.71 -41.01
C PRO A 106 14.07 -10.18 -40.93
N CYS A 107 14.93 -9.53 -41.69
CA CYS A 107 15.03 -8.09 -41.81
C CYS A 107 14.47 -7.60 -43.15
N ARG A 108 14.54 -6.27 -43.34
CA ARG A 108 14.07 -5.59 -44.53
C ARG A 108 15.17 -4.66 -45.02
N LYS A 109 15.32 -4.52 -46.33
CA LYS A 109 16.35 -3.68 -46.94
C LYS A 109 15.73 -2.77 -47.98
N GLU A 110 16.15 -1.51 -47.97
CA GLU A 110 15.81 -0.52 -48.98
C GLU A 110 17.08 0.25 -49.37
N GLY A 111 17.62 -0.05 -50.56
CA GLY A 111 18.91 0.51 -50.98
C GLY A 111 20.07 0.06 -50.09
N THR A 112 20.64 0.98 -49.33
CA THR A 112 21.74 0.70 -48.37
C THR A 112 21.25 0.53 -46.93
N GLU A 113 19.99 0.88 -46.65
CA GLU A 113 19.44 0.86 -45.29
C GLU A 113 18.88 -0.54 -44.96
N VAL A 114 19.10 -0.98 -43.72
CA VAL A 114 18.57 -2.24 -43.19
C VAL A 114 17.67 -1.96 -42.00
N TYR A 115 16.43 -2.43 -42.07
CA TYR A 115 15.42 -2.28 -41.03
C TYR A 115 15.23 -3.60 -40.30
N MET A 116 15.33 -3.55 -38.97
CA MET A 116 15.14 -4.70 -38.10
C MET A 116 13.71 -4.74 -37.53
N PRO A 117 13.12 -5.93 -37.34
CA PRO A 117 11.78 -6.04 -36.79
C PRO A 117 11.76 -5.64 -35.30
N PHE A 118 10.83 -4.76 -34.93
CA PHE A 118 10.74 -4.28 -33.53
C PHE A 118 10.46 -5.41 -32.53
N SER A 119 9.78 -6.48 -32.94
CA SER A 119 9.56 -7.67 -32.09
C SER A 119 10.86 -8.35 -31.63
N TRP A 120 11.94 -8.21 -32.39
CA TRP A 120 13.27 -8.65 -31.98
C TRP A 120 13.95 -7.57 -31.13
N VAL A 121 13.92 -6.30 -31.56
CA VAL A 121 14.51 -5.16 -30.83
C VAL A 121 13.97 -5.07 -29.40
N GLU A 122 12.66 -5.22 -29.21
CA GLU A 122 11.97 -5.20 -27.93
C GLU A 122 12.57 -6.21 -26.94
N LYS A 123 12.77 -7.45 -27.38
CA LYS A 123 13.28 -8.53 -26.54
C LYS A 123 14.79 -8.46 -26.34
N TYR A 124 15.53 -8.12 -27.39
CA TYR A 124 17.00 -8.12 -27.36
C TYR A 124 17.56 -6.97 -26.52
N PHE A 125 16.97 -5.77 -26.64
CA PHE A 125 17.40 -4.58 -25.89
C PHE A 125 16.56 -4.30 -24.64
N GLU A 126 15.52 -5.10 -24.38
CA GLU A 126 14.58 -4.92 -23.27
C GLU A 126 13.94 -3.50 -23.24
N VAL A 127 13.51 -3.05 -24.41
CA VAL A 127 12.88 -1.73 -24.66
C VAL A 127 11.38 -1.90 -24.95
N TYR A 128 10.63 -0.81 -25.06
CA TYR A 128 9.17 -0.85 -25.15
C TYR A 128 8.66 -0.07 -26.37
N GLY A 129 7.59 -0.55 -26.99
CA GLY A 129 6.97 0.17 -28.09
C GLY A 129 5.52 -0.23 -28.34
N LYS A 130 4.75 0.69 -28.90
CA LYS A 130 3.35 0.44 -29.30
C LYS A 130 2.97 1.32 -30.49
N ILE A 131 1.99 0.87 -31.27
CA ILE A 131 1.33 1.70 -32.26
C ILE A 131 0.19 2.45 -31.56
N ALA A 132 0.23 3.78 -31.61
CA ALA A 132 -0.82 4.65 -31.10
C ALA A 132 -1.62 5.22 -32.27
N GLN A 133 -2.95 5.21 -32.14
CA GLN A 133 -3.87 5.78 -33.10
C GLN A 133 -4.16 7.23 -32.74
N TYR A 134 -3.98 8.11 -33.72
CA TYR A 134 -4.29 9.52 -33.67
C TYR A 134 -5.32 9.86 -34.76
N ASP A 135 -5.97 11.02 -34.66
CA ASP A 135 -6.92 11.47 -35.67
C ASP A 135 -6.22 11.61 -37.03
N GLY A 136 -6.49 10.65 -37.93
CA GLY A 136 -6.00 10.65 -39.31
C GLY A 136 -4.63 9.99 -39.53
N PHE A 137 -3.96 9.44 -38.52
CA PHE A 137 -2.69 8.70 -38.71
C PHE A 137 -2.36 7.76 -37.55
N GLU A 138 -1.51 6.78 -37.82
CA GLU A 138 -0.91 5.92 -36.80
C GLU A 138 0.55 6.30 -36.56
N ARG A 139 1.01 6.15 -35.32
CA ARG A 139 2.40 6.44 -34.95
C ARG A 139 2.95 5.35 -34.04
N PHE A 140 4.13 4.84 -34.38
CA PHE A 140 4.88 3.99 -33.48
C PHE A 140 5.58 4.83 -32.40
N GLU A 141 5.32 4.53 -31.14
CA GLU A 141 5.91 5.19 -29.98
C GLU A 141 6.93 4.27 -29.32
N PHE A 142 8.21 4.65 -29.39
CA PHE A 142 9.30 3.96 -28.72
C PHE A 142 9.56 4.55 -27.33
N SER A 143 9.87 3.69 -26.35
CA SER A 143 10.33 4.10 -25.03
C SER A 143 11.45 3.18 -24.54
N HIS A 144 12.53 3.77 -24.04
CA HIS A 144 13.64 3.00 -23.47
C HIS A 144 13.27 2.34 -22.13
N SER A 145 12.40 2.98 -21.35
CA SER A 145 11.95 2.49 -20.05
C SER A 145 10.42 2.56 -19.92
N TYR A 146 9.88 1.84 -18.94
CA TYR A 146 8.54 2.10 -18.39
C TYR A 146 8.67 2.90 -17.08
N SER A 147 7.53 3.29 -16.48
CA SER A 147 7.46 4.17 -15.31
C SER A 147 7.84 5.64 -15.62
N LYS A 148 7.46 6.54 -14.71
CA LYS A 148 7.70 7.98 -14.80
C LYS A 148 8.20 8.51 -13.46
N VAL A 149 9.07 9.51 -13.54
CA VAL A 149 9.56 10.23 -12.36
C VAL A 149 8.49 11.20 -11.90
N TYR A 150 8.29 11.28 -10.59
CA TYR A 150 7.30 12.16 -9.98
C TYR A 150 7.69 13.64 -10.16
N ALA A 151 6.73 14.46 -10.55
CA ALA A 151 6.89 15.90 -10.65
C ALA A 151 6.68 16.54 -9.26
N GLN A 152 7.74 16.60 -8.48
CA GLN A 152 7.73 17.24 -7.16
C GLN A 152 7.35 18.73 -7.27
N ARG A 153 6.28 19.13 -6.57
CA ARG A 153 5.73 20.50 -6.60
C ARG A 153 6.41 21.48 -5.64
N GLY A 154 7.11 20.98 -4.62
CA GLY A 154 7.79 21.80 -3.63
C GLY A 154 8.68 20.96 -2.71
N PRO A 155 9.45 21.60 -1.82
CA PRO A 155 10.26 20.90 -0.83
C PRO A 155 9.43 19.98 0.04
N TYR A 156 10.04 18.90 0.52
CA TYR A 156 9.33 17.94 1.37
C TYR A 156 9.20 18.43 2.81
N HIS A 157 8.02 18.18 3.39
CA HIS A 157 7.69 18.49 4.79
C HIS A 157 6.93 17.30 5.40
N SER A 158 7.07 17.09 6.71
CA SER A 158 6.51 15.91 7.42
C SER A 158 4.98 15.85 7.45
N ASP A 159 4.30 16.99 7.30
CA ASP A 159 2.85 17.15 7.15
C ASP A 159 2.37 17.22 5.70
N GLY A 160 3.31 17.15 4.74
CA GLY A 160 2.99 17.15 3.32
C GLY A 160 2.72 15.76 2.75
N VAL A 161 2.46 15.73 1.43
CA VAL A 161 2.36 14.50 0.64
C VAL A 161 3.61 13.64 0.84
N PHE A 162 3.42 12.32 0.97
CA PHE A 162 4.54 11.40 1.14
C PHE A 162 5.11 11.00 -0.22
N MET A 163 6.15 11.71 -0.67
CA MET A 163 6.81 11.48 -1.95
C MET A 163 5.81 11.49 -3.12
N SER A 164 5.65 10.37 -3.83
CA SER A 164 4.76 10.21 -4.98
C SER A 164 3.50 9.41 -4.64
N PHE A 165 3.15 9.26 -3.36
CA PHE A 165 2.12 8.30 -2.92
C PHE A 165 0.70 8.78 -3.21
N GLU A 166 0.50 10.04 -3.60
CA GLU A 166 -0.78 10.52 -4.16
C GLU A 166 -1.20 9.71 -5.40
N GLY A 167 -0.24 9.23 -6.21
CA GLY A 167 -0.50 8.38 -7.37
C GLY A 167 -0.55 6.89 -7.06
N TYR A 168 -0.39 6.48 -5.80
CA TYR A 168 -0.34 5.07 -5.42
C TYR A 168 -1.73 4.56 -5.08
N ASN A 169 -2.16 3.48 -5.75
CA ASN A 169 -3.32 2.69 -5.37
C ASN A 169 -2.80 1.38 -4.75
N VAL A 170 -2.86 1.26 -3.43
CA VAL A 170 -2.23 0.14 -2.71
C VAL A 170 -3.14 -1.08 -2.76
N GLU A 171 -4.40 -0.86 -2.46
CA GLU A 171 -5.53 -1.77 -2.40
C GLU A 171 -5.76 -2.55 -3.70
N VAL A 172 -5.50 -1.94 -4.86
CA VAL A 172 -5.67 -2.60 -6.17
C VAL A 172 -4.58 -3.64 -6.48
N ARG A 173 -3.44 -3.60 -5.77
CA ARG A 173 -2.34 -4.54 -6.01
C ARG A 173 -2.81 -5.97 -5.77
N ASP A 174 -2.39 -6.88 -6.65
CA ASP A 174 -2.73 -8.31 -6.61
C ASP A 174 -2.34 -9.02 -5.31
N ARG A 175 -1.25 -8.58 -4.69
CA ARG A 175 -0.75 -9.07 -3.40
C ARG A 175 -1.58 -8.59 -2.20
N VAL A 176 -2.46 -7.59 -2.35
CA VAL A 176 -3.48 -7.27 -1.32
C VAL A 176 -4.61 -8.27 -1.49
N LYS A 177 -4.80 -9.17 -0.51
CA LYS A 177 -5.86 -10.16 -0.53
C LYS A 177 -7.23 -9.50 -0.38
N CYS A 178 -7.35 -8.60 0.59
CA CYS A 178 -8.53 -7.78 0.86
C CYS A 178 -8.18 -6.69 1.88
N ILE A 179 -9.12 -5.77 2.14
CA ILE A 179 -9.09 -4.89 3.32
C ILE A 179 -9.82 -5.61 4.45
N SER A 180 -9.15 -5.87 5.56
CA SER A 180 -9.74 -6.57 6.72
C SER A 180 -11.02 -5.86 7.19
N GLY A 181 -12.10 -6.61 7.42
CA GLY A 181 -13.34 -6.06 7.98
C GLY A 181 -13.20 -5.67 9.45
N VAL A 182 -12.35 -6.38 10.20
CA VAL A 182 -12.04 -6.10 11.61
C VAL A 182 -11.12 -4.90 11.73
N GLU A 183 -10.01 -4.91 10.99
CA GLU A 183 -8.91 -3.96 11.18
C GLU A 183 -8.95 -2.74 10.24
N GLY A 184 -9.74 -2.77 9.17
CA GLY A 184 -9.82 -1.66 8.21
C GLY A 184 -8.55 -1.44 7.38
N VAL A 185 -7.61 -2.37 7.39
CA VAL A 185 -6.29 -2.28 6.74
C VAL A 185 -6.02 -3.47 5.81
N PRO A 186 -5.11 -3.34 4.82
CA PRO A 186 -4.83 -4.40 3.86
C PRO A 186 -4.18 -5.64 4.51
N LEU A 187 -4.59 -6.81 4.04
CA LEU A 187 -3.92 -8.09 4.31
C LEU A 187 -3.08 -8.52 3.09
N SER A 188 -1.80 -8.81 3.31
CA SER A 188 -0.85 -9.19 2.24
C SER A 188 -0.83 -10.69 1.99
N THR A 189 -0.56 -11.09 0.75
CA THR A 189 -0.23 -12.48 0.37
C THR A 189 1.13 -12.61 -0.33
N GLN A 190 1.94 -11.54 -0.30
CA GLN A 190 3.15 -11.38 -1.12
C GLN A 190 4.13 -12.56 -1.00
N TRP A 191 4.34 -13.11 0.20
CA TRP A 191 5.23 -14.25 0.42
C TRP A 191 4.53 -15.51 0.92
N GLY A 192 3.23 -15.47 1.16
CA GLY A 192 2.47 -16.58 1.69
C GLY A 192 0.97 -16.47 1.38
N PRO A 193 0.34 -17.51 0.80
CA PRO A 193 -1.07 -17.46 0.40
C PRO A 193 -2.05 -17.38 1.59
N GLN A 194 -1.59 -17.72 2.80
CA GLN A 194 -2.39 -17.70 4.03
C GLN A 194 -2.92 -16.30 4.37
N GLY A 195 -2.25 -15.24 3.89
CA GLY A 195 -2.57 -13.88 4.28
C GLY A 195 -1.90 -13.49 5.59
N TYR A 196 -1.30 -12.31 5.65
CA TYR A 196 -0.71 -11.76 6.87
C TYR A 196 -0.72 -10.23 6.83
N PHE A 197 -0.81 -9.59 7.99
CA PHE A 197 -0.65 -8.14 8.07
C PHE A 197 0.81 -7.78 7.84
N TYR A 198 1.05 -6.93 6.84
CA TYR A 198 2.39 -6.52 6.45
C TYR A 198 2.56 -5.03 6.70
N PRO A 199 3.35 -4.60 7.71
CA PRO A 199 3.39 -3.21 8.16
C PRO A 199 3.76 -2.22 7.06
N ILE A 200 4.62 -2.60 6.11
CA ILE A 200 4.97 -1.77 4.95
C ILE A 200 3.74 -1.49 4.09
N GLN A 201 2.92 -2.51 3.80
CA GLN A 201 1.74 -2.34 2.98
C GLN A 201 0.66 -1.52 3.69
N ILE A 202 0.52 -1.68 5.00
CA ILE A 202 -0.42 -0.93 5.83
C ILE A 202 0.00 0.55 5.92
N ALA A 203 1.28 0.81 6.17
CA ALA A 203 1.82 2.17 6.16
C ALA A 203 1.69 2.84 4.78
N GLN A 204 1.96 2.12 3.69
CA GLN A 204 1.75 2.63 2.33
C GLN A 204 0.28 2.96 2.05
N TYR A 205 -0.65 2.11 2.52
CA TYR A 205 -2.08 2.37 2.42
C TYR A 205 -2.42 3.67 3.13
N GLY A 206 -2.01 3.84 4.40
CA GLY A 206 -2.21 5.08 5.14
C GLY A 206 -1.59 6.31 4.45
N LEU A 207 -0.31 6.26 4.11
CA LEU A 207 0.43 7.39 3.49
C LEU A 207 -0.11 7.77 2.11
N SER A 208 -0.59 6.81 1.32
CA SER A 208 -1.23 7.10 0.03
C SER A 208 -2.57 7.78 0.20
N HIS A 209 -3.44 7.30 1.09
CA HIS A 209 -4.70 7.96 1.38
C HIS A 209 -4.47 9.35 2.00
N TYR A 210 -3.51 9.51 2.91
CA TYR A 210 -3.11 10.84 3.42
C TYR A 210 -2.72 11.80 2.29
N SER A 211 -1.88 11.35 1.36
CA SER A 211 -1.42 12.18 0.24
C SER A 211 -2.53 12.53 -0.74
N LYS A 212 -3.44 11.58 -1.01
CA LYS A 212 -4.65 11.81 -1.83
C LYS A 212 -5.59 12.82 -1.17
N ASN A 213 -5.76 12.76 0.15
CA ASN A 213 -6.57 13.74 0.89
C ASN A 213 -6.09 15.19 0.71
N LEU A 214 -4.78 15.39 0.50
CA LEU A 214 -4.19 16.71 0.27
C LEU A 214 -4.27 17.19 -1.19
N THR A 215 -4.57 16.31 -2.14
CA THR A 215 -4.40 16.58 -3.58
C THR A 215 -5.66 16.38 -4.40
N GLU A 216 -6.54 15.48 -3.99
CA GLU A 216 -7.84 15.26 -4.60
C GLU A 216 -8.85 16.33 -4.16
N LYS A 217 -9.93 16.49 -4.93
CA LYS A 217 -11.03 17.37 -4.56
C LYS A 217 -11.78 16.80 -3.35
N PRO A 218 -12.40 17.64 -2.50
CA PRO A 218 -13.28 17.16 -1.44
C PRO A 218 -14.35 16.21 -2.01
N PRO A 219 -14.65 15.10 -1.32
CA PRO A 219 -15.60 14.13 -1.84
C PRO A 219 -17.02 14.68 -1.83
N HIS A 220 -17.84 14.24 -2.79
CA HIS A 220 -19.28 14.30 -2.60
C HIS A 220 -19.65 13.34 -1.46
N VAL A 221 -20.59 13.74 -0.62
CA VAL A 221 -21.09 12.96 0.52
C VAL A 221 -22.60 13.04 0.52
N GLU A 222 -23.25 11.90 0.36
CA GLU A 222 -24.70 11.76 0.41
C GLU A 222 -25.09 11.07 1.72
N VAL A 223 -25.98 11.72 2.47
CA VAL A 223 -26.47 11.23 3.77
C VAL A 223 -27.86 10.63 3.59
N TYR A 224 -28.05 9.41 4.09
CA TYR A 224 -29.30 8.65 3.93
C TYR A 224 -30.05 8.46 5.25
N GLU A 225 -29.36 8.48 6.38
CA GLU A 225 -29.98 8.29 7.69
C GLU A 225 -29.12 8.93 8.79
N THR A 226 -29.76 9.77 9.60
CA THR A 226 -29.18 10.44 10.79
C THR A 226 -30.02 10.23 12.04
N ALA A 227 -31.17 9.55 11.91
CA ALA A 227 -32.20 9.41 12.93
C ALA A 227 -32.76 10.73 13.51
N ASP A 228 -32.35 11.89 12.98
CA ASP A 228 -32.85 13.20 13.37
C ASP A 228 -33.91 13.70 12.39
N GLU A 229 -35.16 13.74 12.85
CA GLU A 229 -36.30 14.24 12.07
C GLU A 229 -36.14 15.70 11.64
N LYS A 230 -35.32 16.50 12.36
CA LYS A 230 -35.05 17.90 12.02
C LYS A 230 -34.05 18.07 10.88
N SER A 231 -33.28 17.02 10.56
CA SER A 231 -32.27 17.07 9.49
C SER A 231 -32.88 17.12 8.08
N GLY A 232 -34.18 16.84 7.96
CA GLY A 232 -34.86 16.72 6.66
C GLY A 232 -34.49 15.47 5.86
N VAL A 233 -33.56 14.64 6.37
CA VAL A 233 -33.13 13.37 5.79
C VAL A 233 -33.80 12.24 6.58
N THR A 234 -34.83 11.63 6.02
CA THR A 234 -35.48 10.44 6.59
C THR A 234 -35.28 9.24 5.67
N GLY A 235 -34.60 8.22 6.21
CA GLY A 235 -34.37 6.99 5.48
C GLY A 235 -35.67 6.28 5.09
N VAL A 236 -35.77 5.83 3.84
CA VAL A 236 -36.92 5.03 3.38
C VAL A 236 -36.66 3.57 3.72
N TRP A 237 -37.24 3.13 4.84
CA TRP A 237 -37.10 1.77 5.35
C TRP A 237 -38.23 0.85 4.87
N ASN A 238 -37.88 -0.34 4.40
CA ASN A 238 -38.79 -1.45 4.21
C ASN A 238 -38.55 -2.51 5.30
N ILE A 239 -39.57 -2.75 6.13
CA ILE A 239 -39.47 -3.54 7.37
C ILE A 239 -40.36 -4.78 7.23
N PRO A 240 -39.79 -5.99 7.21
CA PRO A 240 -40.58 -7.22 7.09
C PRO A 240 -41.38 -7.52 8.35
N LYS A 241 -42.41 -8.37 8.22
CA LYS A 241 -43.26 -8.77 9.35
C LYS A 241 -42.41 -9.42 10.46
N GLY A 242 -42.55 -8.91 11.69
CA GLY A 242 -41.80 -9.40 12.86
C GLY A 242 -40.43 -8.73 13.07
N ALA A 243 -40.05 -7.77 12.22
CA ALA A 243 -38.92 -6.89 12.44
C ALA A 243 -39.36 -5.51 12.92
N SER A 244 -38.46 -4.75 13.54
CA SER A 244 -38.68 -3.35 13.89
C SER A 244 -37.44 -2.50 13.61
N VAL A 245 -37.67 -1.25 13.18
CA VAL A 245 -36.65 -0.20 13.10
C VAL A 245 -37.28 1.07 13.68
N THR A 246 -36.78 1.53 14.82
CA THR A 246 -37.34 2.70 15.53
C THR A 246 -36.26 3.70 15.89
N THR A 247 -36.62 4.98 15.95
CA THR A 247 -35.73 6.02 16.47
C THR A 247 -35.72 5.96 18.00
N VAL A 248 -34.52 5.94 18.60
CA VAL A 248 -34.33 6.01 20.06
C VAL A 248 -33.19 6.96 20.40
N PHE A 249 -33.19 7.52 21.60
CA PHE A 249 -32.07 8.35 22.08
C PHE A 249 -30.99 7.47 22.71
N ASP A 250 -29.75 7.56 22.23
CA ASP A 250 -28.59 6.85 22.80
C ASP A 250 -27.76 7.82 23.66
N ASN A 251 -27.66 7.53 24.96
CA ASN A 251 -26.98 8.39 25.91
C ASN A 251 -25.45 8.46 25.70
N VAL A 252 -24.84 7.44 25.08
CA VAL A 252 -23.39 7.39 24.84
C VAL A 252 -23.03 8.26 23.64
N LYS A 253 -23.81 8.19 22.57
CA LYS A 253 -23.70 9.06 21.39
C LYS A 253 -24.23 10.48 21.66
N ASN A 254 -25.13 10.64 22.63
CA ASN A 254 -25.85 11.87 22.93
C ASN A 254 -26.60 12.39 21.68
N SER A 255 -27.24 11.47 20.96
CA SER A 255 -28.02 11.73 19.74
C SER A 255 -29.14 10.70 19.60
N HIS A 256 -30.08 10.97 18.70
CA HIS A 256 -31.02 9.95 18.24
C HIS A 256 -30.31 9.00 17.28
N VAL A 257 -30.69 7.72 17.32
CA VAL A 257 -30.14 6.64 16.48
C VAL A 257 -31.26 5.70 16.04
N LYS A 258 -31.04 4.91 14.99
CA LYS A 258 -31.96 3.84 14.60
C LYS A 258 -31.65 2.57 15.37
N HIS A 259 -32.59 2.11 16.18
CA HIS A 259 -32.56 0.79 16.81
C HIS A 259 -33.29 -0.21 15.91
N PHE A 260 -32.61 -1.28 15.52
CA PHE A 260 -33.18 -2.34 14.70
C PHE A 260 -33.23 -3.66 15.48
N VAL A 261 -34.34 -4.39 15.35
CA VAL A 261 -34.51 -5.75 15.86
C VAL A 261 -35.09 -6.60 14.74
N VAL A 262 -34.25 -7.43 14.14
CA VAL A 262 -34.55 -8.13 12.88
C VAL A 262 -34.11 -9.60 12.98
N PRO A 263 -35.04 -10.58 12.92
CA PRO A 263 -34.67 -12.00 12.98
C PRO A 263 -33.68 -12.39 11.87
N GLU A 264 -32.64 -13.16 12.18
CA GLU A 264 -31.64 -13.59 11.18
C GLU A 264 -32.24 -14.43 10.04
N THR A 265 -33.29 -15.20 10.34
CA THR A 265 -34.03 -16.02 9.37
C THR A 265 -34.95 -15.21 8.45
N SER A 266 -35.15 -13.92 8.72
CA SER A 266 -35.95 -13.03 7.86
C SER A 266 -35.14 -12.51 6.66
N GLU A 267 -35.83 -11.85 5.73
CA GLU A 267 -35.19 -11.16 4.60
C GLU A 267 -34.30 -9.98 5.05
N GLY A 268 -34.52 -9.44 6.24
CA GLY A 268 -33.82 -8.27 6.78
C GLY A 268 -34.62 -6.98 6.63
N ALA A 269 -34.34 -5.96 7.46
CA ALA A 269 -34.88 -4.61 7.26
C ALA A 269 -33.97 -3.85 6.30
N SER A 270 -34.53 -3.17 5.31
CA SER A 270 -33.75 -2.55 4.22
C SER A 270 -33.96 -1.03 4.16
N LEU A 271 -32.88 -0.30 3.94
CA LEU A 271 -32.87 1.14 3.67
C LEU A 271 -32.48 1.37 2.21
N LEU A 272 -33.36 2.01 1.45
CA LEU A 272 -33.13 2.32 0.04
C LEU A 272 -32.11 3.46 -0.10
N LEU A 273 -31.15 3.30 -1.02
CA LEU A 273 -30.07 4.27 -1.26
C LEU A 273 -30.13 4.81 -2.70
N GLY A 274 -29.96 3.93 -3.70
CA GLY A 274 -30.06 4.29 -5.11
C GLY A 274 -28.85 5.06 -5.70
N ASN A 275 -27.71 5.13 -5.00
CA ASN A 275 -26.52 5.85 -5.45
C ASN A 275 -25.89 5.21 -6.70
N THR A 276 -25.50 6.00 -7.70
CA THR A 276 -24.88 5.53 -8.97
C THR A 276 -23.48 6.09 -9.24
N LYS A 277 -23.00 6.99 -8.37
CA LYS A 277 -21.78 7.77 -8.60
C LYS A 277 -20.67 7.41 -7.63
N ASP A 278 -21.05 7.21 -6.37
CA ASP A 278 -20.13 7.09 -5.24
C ASP A 278 -20.25 5.71 -4.61
N PHE A 279 -19.14 5.19 -4.07
CA PHE A 279 -19.03 3.79 -3.67
C PHE A 279 -18.25 3.57 -2.36
N ILE A 280 -18.05 4.61 -1.55
CA ILE A 280 -17.53 4.47 -0.19
C ILE A 280 -18.68 4.54 0.80
N LEU A 281 -19.09 3.41 1.35
CA LEU A 281 -20.10 3.35 2.40
C LEU A 281 -19.47 3.69 3.75
N SER A 282 -20.12 4.55 4.54
CA SER A 282 -19.77 4.75 5.94
C SER A 282 -21.04 4.78 6.80
N LEU A 283 -20.99 4.14 7.97
CA LEU A 283 -22.08 4.15 8.94
C LEU A 283 -21.53 3.92 10.35
N ASP A 284 -22.21 4.46 11.34
CA ASP A 284 -21.98 4.10 12.74
C ASP A 284 -22.81 2.89 13.10
N VAL A 285 -22.20 1.93 13.80
CA VAL A 285 -22.87 0.69 14.20
C VAL A 285 -22.48 0.26 15.61
N LYS A 286 -23.46 -0.30 16.30
CA LYS A 286 -23.30 -1.04 17.55
C LYS A 286 -24.27 -2.23 17.58
N PHE A 287 -23.75 -3.45 17.60
CA PHE A 287 -24.55 -4.66 17.68
C PHE A 287 -24.82 -5.07 19.14
N ILE A 288 -26.03 -5.55 19.42
CA ILE A 288 -26.41 -6.19 20.69
C ILE A 288 -26.28 -7.72 20.56
N THR A 289 -26.73 -8.26 19.43
CA THR A 289 -26.61 -9.69 19.09
C THR A 289 -25.73 -9.86 17.87
N ASN A 290 -25.41 -11.11 17.51
CA ASN A 290 -24.90 -11.38 16.18
C ASN A 290 -25.89 -10.90 15.11
N GLY A 291 -25.33 -10.55 13.96
CA GLY A 291 -26.07 -9.96 12.87
C GLY A 291 -25.19 -9.64 11.67
N SER A 292 -25.74 -8.84 10.76
CA SER A 292 -25.03 -8.41 9.57
C SER A 292 -25.56 -7.09 9.03
N ILE A 293 -24.69 -6.37 8.33
CA ILE A 293 -25.06 -5.28 7.44
C ILE A 293 -24.67 -5.72 6.04
N SER A 294 -25.63 -5.78 5.14
CA SER A 294 -25.42 -6.22 3.76
C SER A 294 -25.67 -5.07 2.79
N VAL A 295 -24.88 -4.97 1.73
CA VAL A 295 -25.00 -3.94 0.70
C VAL A 295 -25.33 -4.62 -0.62
N VAL A 296 -26.49 -4.32 -1.17
CA VAL A 296 -26.98 -4.90 -2.41
C VAL A 296 -26.68 -3.94 -3.55
N MET A 297 -26.02 -4.42 -4.62
CA MET A 297 -25.56 -3.57 -5.70
C MET A 297 -25.76 -4.21 -7.08
N GLU A 298 -26.07 -3.38 -8.07
CA GLU A 298 -26.01 -3.75 -9.48
C GLU A 298 -24.58 -3.59 -10.00
N THR A 299 -24.12 -4.52 -10.85
CA THR A 299 -22.73 -4.53 -11.36
C THR A 299 -22.66 -4.46 -12.89
N THR A 300 -21.46 -4.23 -13.43
CA THR A 300 -21.19 -4.28 -14.87
C THR A 300 -21.26 -5.68 -15.48
N GLU A 301 -21.30 -6.73 -14.65
CA GLU A 301 -21.38 -8.11 -15.11
C GLU A 301 -22.83 -8.44 -15.49
N LYS A 302 -23.23 -8.13 -16.73
CA LYS A 302 -24.59 -8.39 -17.27
C LYS A 302 -25.73 -7.84 -16.39
N ASN A 303 -25.50 -6.74 -15.67
CA ASN A 303 -26.44 -6.14 -14.72
C ASN A 303 -26.85 -7.10 -13.58
N GLN A 304 -26.00 -8.08 -13.25
CA GLN A 304 -26.24 -8.98 -12.13
C GLN A 304 -26.09 -8.25 -10.80
N ILE A 305 -26.93 -8.65 -9.85
CA ILE A 305 -26.91 -8.17 -8.48
C ILE A 305 -25.86 -8.95 -7.69
N PHE A 306 -24.99 -8.23 -7.00
CA PHE A 306 -24.06 -8.78 -6.02
C PHE A 306 -24.37 -8.21 -4.64
N THR A 307 -24.14 -9.00 -3.60
CA THR A 307 -24.33 -8.59 -2.21
C THR A 307 -23.02 -8.70 -1.44
N LEU A 308 -22.62 -7.61 -0.79
CA LEU A 308 -21.51 -7.60 0.17
C LEU A 308 -22.09 -7.73 1.58
N HIS A 309 -21.75 -8.80 2.30
CA HIS A 309 -22.22 -9.09 3.66
C HIS A 309 -21.13 -8.76 4.68
N TYR A 310 -21.36 -7.77 5.53
CA TYR A 310 -20.52 -7.44 6.68
C TYR A 310 -21.09 -8.11 7.93
N ILE A 311 -20.55 -9.26 8.29
CA ILE A 311 -21.10 -10.16 9.32
C ILE A 311 -20.32 -10.04 10.64
N THR A 312 -21.01 -10.19 11.78
CA THR A 312 -20.41 -10.00 13.11
C THR A 312 -19.57 -11.21 13.57
N ASN A 313 -18.55 -11.57 12.81
CA ASN A 313 -17.58 -12.60 13.15
C ASN A 313 -16.16 -12.20 12.71
N THR A 314 -15.19 -13.11 12.85
CA THR A 314 -13.79 -12.87 12.49
C THR A 314 -13.36 -13.50 11.17
N GLN A 315 -14.32 -13.96 10.35
CA GLN A 315 -14.03 -14.50 9.03
C GLN A 315 -13.39 -13.42 8.16
N LEU A 316 -12.26 -13.72 7.53
CA LEU A 316 -11.55 -12.70 6.74
C LEU A 316 -12.36 -12.28 5.50
N ILE A 317 -12.61 -13.24 4.61
CA ILE A 317 -13.34 -13.05 3.36
C ILE A 317 -13.87 -14.40 2.87
N ALA A 318 -15.05 -14.44 2.26
CA ALA A 318 -15.50 -15.54 1.42
C ALA A 318 -16.30 -15.04 0.23
N PHE A 319 -16.41 -15.88 -0.78
CA PHE A 319 -17.18 -15.61 -1.99
C PHE A 319 -17.92 -16.88 -2.40
N ARG A 320 -19.23 -16.76 -2.63
CA ARG A 320 -20.12 -17.83 -3.12
C ARG A 320 -21.12 -17.21 -4.08
N ASP A 321 -21.14 -17.67 -5.31
CA ASP A 321 -22.04 -17.18 -6.37
C ASP A 321 -22.00 -15.64 -6.54
N HIS A 322 -22.98 -14.93 -6.00
CA HIS A 322 -23.08 -13.46 -6.05
C HIS A 322 -22.92 -12.79 -4.68
N ASP A 323 -22.53 -13.54 -3.67
CA ASP A 323 -22.40 -13.10 -2.29
C ASP A 323 -20.93 -13.09 -1.86
N VAL A 324 -20.46 -11.93 -1.39
CA VAL A 324 -19.14 -11.76 -0.79
C VAL A 324 -19.32 -11.49 0.70
N PHE A 325 -18.61 -12.21 1.54
CA PHE A 325 -18.73 -12.10 3.00
C PHE A 325 -17.44 -11.56 3.59
N TYR A 326 -17.57 -10.60 4.51
CA TYR A 326 -16.50 -10.01 5.29
C TYR A 326 -16.89 -10.03 6.77
N GLY A 327 -16.07 -10.66 7.62
CA GLY A 327 -16.20 -10.56 9.06
C GLY A 327 -15.71 -9.20 9.56
N VAL A 328 -16.57 -8.48 10.29
CA VAL A 328 -16.26 -7.15 10.83
C VAL A 328 -16.04 -7.14 12.34
N GLY A 329 -15.94 -8.32 12.97
CA GLY A 329 -15.85 -8.48 14.41
C GLY A 329 -17.21 -8.32 15.10
N SER A 330 -17.23 -8.38 16.44
CA SER A 330 -18.48 -8.35 17.21
C SER A 330 -19.20 -7.00 17.16
N ARG A 331 -18.45 -5.89 17.02
CA ARG A 331 -18.98 -4.51 16.94
C ARG A 331 -19.97 -4.18 18.07
N THR A 332 -19.70 -4.67 19.29
CA THR A 332 -20.58 -4.49 20.48
C THR A 332 -20.46 -3.12 21.15
N ALA A 333 -19.45 -2.33 20.76
CA ALA A 333 -19.30 -0.92 21.08
C ALA A 333 -19.48 -0.07 19.82
N TRP A 334 -19.88 1.19 20.01
CA TRP A 334 -20.02 2.14 18.90
C TRP A 334 -18.72 2.26 18.11
N SER A 335 -18.81 2.07 16.81
CA SER A 335 -17.69 2.27 15.90
C SER A 335 -18.21 2.68 14.52
N THR A 336 -17.40 3.42 13.77
CA THR A 336 -17.69 3.74 12.38
C THR A 336 -17.13 2.65 11.47
N LEU A 337 -17.99 2.07 10.64
CA LEU A 337 -17.64 1.10 9.61
C LEU A 337 -17.59 1.83 8.26
N THR A 338 -16.39 1.99 7.70
CA THR A 338 -16.17 2.60 6.38
C THR A 338 -15.60 1.57 5.40
N ARG A 339 -16.26 1.35 4.26
CA ARG A 339 -15.92 0.32 3.27
C ARG A 339 -15.91 0.87 1.85
N ASP A 340 -14.85 0.56 1.10
CA ASP A 340 -14.80 0.77 -0.35
C ASP A 340 -15.46 -0.42 -1.05
N LEU A 341 -16.66 -0.20 -1.57
CA LEU A 341 -17.47 -1.23 -2.20
C LEU A 341 -16.87 -1.71 -3.53
N VAL A 342 -16.08 -0.87 -4.23
CA VAL A 342 -15.37 -1.27 -5.45
C VAL A 342 -14.27 -2.27 -5.10
N THR A 343 -13.44 -1.91 -4.11
CA THR A 343 -12.36 -2.78 -3.65
C THR A 343 -12.93 -4.08 -3.09
N ASP A 344 -13.94 -4.01 -2.23
CA ASP A 344 -14.51 -5.20 -1.60
C ASP A 344 -15.14 -6.16 -2.60
N LEU A 345 -15.87 -5.65 -3.60
CA LEU A 345 -16.40 -6.46 -4.69
C LEU A 345 -15.29 -7.14 -5.50
N LYS A 346 -14.28 -6.38 -5.93
CA LYS A 346 -13.18 -6.91 -6.76
C LYS A 346 -12.36 -7.96 -6.02
N LYS A 347 -12.10 -7.76 -4.72
CA LYS A 347 -11.36 -8.72 -3.88
C LYS A 347 -12.17 -9.97 -3.57
N GLY A 348 -13.49 -9.83 -3.39
CA GLY A 348 -14.41 -10.96 -3.27
C GLY A 348 -14.45 -11.82 -4.55
N VAL A 349 -14.79 -11.22 -5.68
CA VAL A 349 -14.87 -11.92 -6.98
C VAL A 349 -13.50 -12.46 -7.42
N GLY A 350 -12.43 -11.72 -7.15
CA GLY A 350 -11.06 -12.12 -7.45
C GLY A 350 -10.44 -13.10 -6.44
N LEU A 351 -11.20 -13.58 -5.44
CA LEU A 351 -10.67 -14.39 -4.35
C LEU A 351 -9.93 -15.62 -4.88
N SER A 352 -8.73 -15.85 -4.33
CA SER A 352 -7.86 -16.96 -4.71
C SER A 352 -7.10 -17.51 -3.51
N ASN A 353 -6.73 -18.79 -3.62
CA ASN A 353 -5.85 -19.50 -2.68
C ASN A 353 -4.36 -19.34 -3.06
N THR A 354 -4.06 -18.56 -4.09
CA THR A 354 -2.70 -18.20 -4.52
C THR A 354 -2.21 -16.92 -3.84
N LYS A 355 -0.95 -16.54 -4.09
CA LYS A 355 -0.35 -15.27 -3.60
C LYS A 355 -0.83 -14.00 -4.32
N ALA A 356 -1.70 -14.17 -5.30
CA ALA A 356 -2.21 -13.11 -6.17
C ALA A 356 -3.72 -13.25 -6.29
N VAL A 357 -4.44 -12.15 -6.11
CA VAL A 357 -5.87 -12.02 -6.40
C VAL A 357 -6.08 -12.07 -7.91
N LYS A 358 -7.12 -12.78 -8.37
CA LYS A 358 -7.48 -12.86 -9.79
C LYS A 358 -7.94 -11.50 -10.29
N GLN A 359 -7.43 -11.06 -11.43
CA GLN A 359 -7.86 -9.81 -12.05
C GLN A 359 -9.30 -9.92 -12.53
N THR A 360 -10.08 -8.88 -12.30
CA THR A 360 -11.47 -8.77 -12.76
C THR A 360 -11.75 -7.33 -13.21
N LYS A 361 -12.61 -7.21 -14.22
CA LYS A 361 -13.09 -5.93 -14.74
C LYS A 361 -14.43 -5.50 -14.13
N ILE A 362 -15.00 -6.31 -13.22
CA ILE A 362 -16.27 -6.00 -12.57
C ILE A 362 -16.19 -4.66 -11.82
N MET A 363 -17.23 -3.85 -11.98
CA MET A 363 -17.43 -2.59 -11.26
C MET A 363 -18.86 -2.53 -10.72
N PRO A 364 -19.09 -1.96 -9.52
CA PRO A 364 -20.43 -1.58 -9.10
C PRO A 364 -20.95 -0.45 -9.99
N LYS A 365 -22.22 -0.52 -10.37
CA LYS A 365 -22.95 0.51 -11.13
C LYS A 365 -23.87 1.32 -10.22
N LYS A 366 -24.55 0.63 -9.31
CA LYS A 366 -25.57 1.25 -8.44
C LYS A 366 -25.62 0.55 -7.10
N VAL A 367 -25.53 1.32 -6.02
CA VAL A 367 -25.82 0.86 -4.66
C VAL A 367 -27.32 0.96 -4.44
N LEU A 368 -28.00 -0.19 -4.37
CA LEU A 368 -29.45 -0.24 -4.34
C LEU A 368 -29.97 0.04 -2.93
N GLN A 369 -29.48 -0.71 -1.95
CA GLN A 369 -29.95 -0.67 -0.58
C GLN A 369 -28.91 -1.25 0.39
N ILE A 370 -29.02 -0.87 1.66
CA ILE A 370 -28.44 -1.64 2.76
C ILE A 370 -29.50 -2.50 3.43
N VAL A 371 -29.13 -3.67 3.92
CA VAL A 371 -30.01 -4.61 4.63
C VAL A 371 -29.38 -4.95 5.97
N VAL A 372 -30.13 -4.77 7.06
CA VAL A 372 -29.68 -5.10 8.41
C VAL A 372 -30.38 -6.34 8.95
N LYS A 373 -29.63 -7.19 9.65
CA LYS A 373 -30.11 -8.37 10.38
C LYS A 373 -29.50 -8.43 11.77
N GLY A 374 -30.19 -9.07 12.71
CA GLY A 374 -29.82 -9.11 14.12
C GLY A 374 -30.46 -7.98 14.91
N SER A 375 -29.92 -7.69 16.09
CA SER A 375 -30.36 -6.59 16.96
C SER A 375 -29.20 -5.63 17.22
N GLY A 376 -29.45 -4.33 17.10
CA GLY A 376 -28.42 -3.31 17.27
C GLY A 376 -28.89 -1.90 16.96
N PHE A 377 -27.91 -1.00 16.84
CA PHE A 377 -28.09 0.41 16.54
C PHE A 377 -27.28 0.80 15.32
N LEU A 378 -27.83 1.71 14.53
CA LEU A 378 -27.24 2.26 13.32
C LEU A 378 -27.50 3.77 13.26
N ASP A 379 -26.51 4.51 12.80
CA ASP A 379 -26.57 5.96 12.65
C ASP A 379 -25.62 6.43 11.52
N ASN A 380 -25.80 7.66 11.05
CA ASN A 380 -24.95 8.34 10.06
C ASN A 380 -24.62 7.50 8.81
N VAL A 381 -25.63 6.93 8.16
CA VAL A 381 -25.45 6.18 6.91
C VAL A 381 -25.14 7.15 5.78
N THR A 382 -23.97 6.99 5.17
CA THR A 382 -23.47 7.87 4.12
C THR A 382 -22.82 7.08 2.99
N ILE A 383 -22.89 7.62 1.77
CA ILE A 383 -22.06 7.19 0.65
C ILE A 383 -21.25 8.39 0.17
N SER A 384 -19.94 8.19 0.01
CA SER A 384 -19.00 9.23 -0.38
C SER A 384 -18.14 8.83 -1.58
N THR A 385 -17.61 9.80 -2.32
CA THR A 385 -16.65 9.55 -3.40
C THR A 385 -15.37 8.92 -2.87
N THR A 386 -14.84 9.46 -1.77
CA THR A 386 -13.64 8.98 -1.08
C THR A 386 -13.78 9.15 0.43
N ALA A 387 -13.02 8.36 1.21
CA ALA A 387 -12.90 8.52 2.66
C ALA A 387 -11.44 8.35 3.10
N HIS A 388 -10.55 9.15 2.53
CA HIS A 388 -9.11 9.01 2.73
C HIS A 388 -8.66 9.10 4.19
N THR A 389 -9.23 10.03 4.95
CA THR A 389 -8.90 10.21 6.37
C THR A 389 -9.23 8.95 7.19
N ALA A 390 -10.34 8.28 6.91
CA ALA A 390 -10.71 7.04 7.59
C ALA A 390 -9.70 5.91 7.32
N ALA A 391 -9.28 5.75 6.06
CA ALA A 391 -8.24 4.78 5.68
C ALA A 391 -6.88 5.10 6.32
N PHE A 392 -6.52 6.38 6.40
CA PHE A 392 -5.29 6.85 7.05
C PHE A 392 -5.26 6.53 8.55
N PHE A 393 -6.35 6.82 9.27
CA PHE A 393 -6.43 6.52 10.70
C PHE A 393 -6.54 5.02 10.98
N ALA A 394 -7.24 4.24 10.16
CA ALA A 394 -7.23 2.78 10.28
C ALA A 394 -5.80 2.21 10.23
N ALA A 395 -4.96 2.71 9.32
CA ALA A 395 -3.55 2.34 9.25
C ALA A 395 -2.75 2.81 10.48
N SER A 396 -2.93 4.07 10.88
CA SER A 396 -2.24 4.66 12.05
C SER A 396 -2.56 3.91 13.34
N ASP A 397 -3.83 3.63 13.59
CA ASP A 397 -4.30 2.93 14.79
C ASP A 397 -3.87 1.47 14.81
N TRP A 398 -3.84 0.82 13.63
CA TRP A 398 -3.29 -0.53 13.52
C TRP A 398 -1.80 -0.54 13.89
N LEU A 399 -1.03 0.44 13.43
CA LEU A 399 0.40 0.56 13.76
C LEU A 399 0.62 0.74 15.26
N VAL A 400 -0.15 1.60 15.92
CA VAL A 400 -0.07 1.78 17.38
C VAL A 400 -0.37 0.47 18.12
N ARG A 401 -1.49 -0.19 17.78
CA ARG A 401 -1.93 -1.42 18.48
C ARG A 401 -1.03 -2.62 18.26
N ASN A 402 -0.33 -2.69 17.12
CA ASN A 402 0.47 -3.86 16.73
C ASN A 402 1.98 -3.64 16.85
N GLN A 403 2.42 -2.52 17.46
CA GLN A 403 3.82 -2.30 17.78
C GLN A 403 4.22 -3.14 19.01
N ASP A 404 5.27 -3.95 18.86
CA ASP A 404 5.74 -4.78 19.96
C ASP A 404 6.56 -4.01 21.01
N ALA A 405 6.92 -4.69 22.10
CA ALA A 405 7.69 -4.11 23.20
C ALA A 405 9.08 -3.59 22.80
N LYS A 406 9.65 -4.06 21.69
CA LYS A 406 10.95 -3.58 21.16
C LYS A 406 10.78 -2.40 20.19
N GLY A 407 9.54 -1.91 20.02
CA GLY A 407 9.21 -0.83 19.10
C GLY A 407 9.09 -1.27 17.64
N GLY A 408 9.19 -2.57 17.35
CA GLY A 408 9.13 -3.11 16.00
C GLY A 408 7.72 -3.52 15.59
N TRP A 409 7.52 -3.68 14.28
CA TRP A 409 6.38 -4.42 13.72
C TRP A 409 6.88 -5.75 13.13
N PRO A 410 6.80 -6.85 13.88
CA PRO A 410 7.37 -8.13 13.46
C PRO A 410 6.67 -8.67 12.21
N ILE A 411 7.45 -9.10 11.23
CA ILE A 411 6.92 -9.68 9.99
C ILE A 411 6.77 -11.19 10.18
N MET A 412 5.51 -11.64 10.31
CA MET A 412 5.16 -13.02 10.72
C MET A 412 5.13 -14.02 9.57
N VAL A 413 6.09 -13.92 8.65
CA VAL A 413 6.26 -14.88 7.55
C VAL A 413 7.75 -15.05 7.24
N THR A 414 8.15 -16.28 6.92
CA THR A 414 9.52 -16.57 6.50
C THR A 414 9.83 -15.85 5.18
N ARG A 415 11.01 -15.22 5.08
CA ARG A 415 11.49 -14.58 3.85
C ARG A 415 12.84 -15.14 3.44
N LYS A 416 12.89 -15.82 2.30
CA LYS A 416 14.14 -16.22 1.62
C LYS A 416 14.48 -15.24 0.51
N LEU A 417 15.46 -14.35 0.71
CA LEU A 417 15.77 -13.25 -0.22
C LEU A 417 16.37 -13.70 -1.56
N GLY A 418 17.13 -14.80 -1.53
CA GLY A 418 17.80 -15.40 -2.68
C GLY A 418 18.76 -16.50 -2.22
N GLU A 419 19.44 -17.15 -3.15
CA GLU A 419 20.56 -18.04 -2.81
C GLU A 419 21.70 -17.24 -2.17
N GLY A 420 22.43 -17.87 -1.25
CA GLY A 420 23.50 -17.22 -0.46
C GLY A 420 23.04 -16.47 0.80
N PHE A 421 21.76 -16.11 0.91
CA PHE A 421 21.20 -15.50 2.13
C PHE A 421 20.50 -16.51 3.02
N LYS A 422 20.73 -16.43 4.34
CA LYS A 422 19.93 -17.17 5.32
C LYS A 422 18.46 -16.75 5.24
N ALA A 423 17.55 -17.71 5.41
CA ALA A 423 16.13 -17.41 5.54
C ALA A 423 15.88 -16.56 6.80
N LEU A 424 15.05 -15.53 6.65
CA LEU A 424 14.55 -14.74 7.77
C LEU A 424 13.33 -15.44 8.36
N GLU A 425 13.46 -15.96 9.57
CA GLU A 425 12.37 -16.61 10.28
C GLU A 425 11.33 -15.59 10.79
N PRO A 426 10.04 -15.97 10.92
CA PRO A 426 8.98 -15.08 11.37
C PRO A 426 9.35 -14.28 12.63
N GLY A 427 9.03 -12.99 12.63
CA GLY A 427 9.38 -12.06 13.69
C GLY A 427 10.48 -11.06 13.30
N TRP A 428 11.12 -11.24 12.14
CA TRP A 428 12.10 -10.27 11.63
C TRP A 428 11.49 -8.87 11.42
N TYR A 429 12.28 -7.82 11.65
CA TYR A 429 11.90 -6.43 11.38
C TYR A 429 12.46 -5.93 10.05
N SER A 430 11.90 -4.85 9.53
CA SER A 430 12.40 -4.18 8.32
C SER A 430 12.60 -2.70 8.59
N ALA A 431 13.75 -2.13 8.23
CA ALA A 431 13.98 -0.70 8.35
C ALA A 431 12.98 0.12 7.52
N MET A 432 12.53 -0.41 6.37
CA MET A 432 11.48 0.19 5.56
C MET A 432 10.12 0.17 6.28
N ALA A 433 9.80 -0.93 6.99
CA ALA A 433 8.60 -1.00 7.82
C ALA A 433 8.63 0.05 8.92
N GLN A 434 9.75 0.13 9.65
CA GLN A 434 9.93 1.10 10.71
C GLN A 434 9.81 2.53 10.19
N GLY A 435 10.52 2.87 9.11
CA GLY A 435 10.51 4.21 8.52
C GLY A 435 9.13 4.65 8.04
N GLN A 436 8.45 3.80 7.25
CA GLN A 436 7.11 4.15 6.74
C GLN A 436 6.07 4.22 7.86
N ALA A 437 6.17 3.37 8.88
CA ALA A 437 5.30 3.46 10.04
C ALA A 437 5.55 4.74 10.83
N ILE A 438 6.81 5.14 11.06
CA ILE A 438 7.16 6.42 11.68
C ILE A 438 6.54 7.59 10.89
N SER A 439 6.72 7.63 9.55
CA SER A 439 6.12 8.67 8.70
C SER A 439 4.59 8.74 8.78
N THR A 440 3.93 7.58 8.97
CA THR A 440 2.47 7.50 9.14
C THR A 440 2.06 8.06 10.50
N LEU A 441 2.72 7.61 11.57
CA LEU A 441 2.44 8.01 12.95
C LEU A 441 2.75 9.49 13.20
N VAL A 442 3.82 10.02 12.62
CA VAL A 442 4.15 11.46 12.68
C VAL A 442 3.02 12.30 12.08
N ARG A 443 2.51 11.90 10.91
CA ARG A 443 1.36 12.58 10.28
C ARG A 443 0.10 12.50 11.13
N ALA A 444 -0.14 11.37 11.79
CA ALA A 444 -1.29 11.19 12.68
C ALA A 444 -1.17 12.12 13.89
N TYR A 445 0.00 12.15 14.54
CA TYR A 445 0.30 13.09 15.61
C TYR A 445 0.15 14.55 15.17
N LEU A 446 0.66 14.92 13.98
CA LEU A 446 0.58 16.29 13.51
C LEU A 446 -0.87 16.75 13.28
N LEU A 447 -1.76 15.85 12.86
CA LEU A 447 -3.19 16.12 12.67
C LEU A 447 -3.97 16.19 14.00
N THR A 448 -3.74 15.26 14.92
CA THR A 448 -4.59 15.09 16.11
C THR A 448 -3.99 15.71 17.37
N LYS A 449 -2.67 15.89 17.40
CA LYS A 449 -1.86 16.20 18.59
C LYS A 449 -1.94 15.14 19.70
N GLU A 450 -2.44 13.95 19.38
CA GLU A 450 -2.53 12.84 20.32
C GLU A 450 -1.16 12.19 20.53
N GLN A 451 -0.64 12.29 21.76
CA GLN A 451 0.74 11.97 22.09
C GLN A 451 1.10 10.49 21.85
N PHE A 452 0.14 9.57 21.95
CA PHE A 452 0.41 8.14 21.78
C PHE A 452 0.93 7.79 20.37
N TYR A 453 0.57 8.56 19.33
CA TYR A 453 1.14 8.38 17.99
C TYR A 453 2.63 8.75 17.97
N LEU A 454 2.99 9.88 18.58
CA LEU A 454 4.39 10.32 18.68
C LEU A 454 5.22 9.36 19.54
N ASP A 455 4.68 8.89 20.66
CA ASP A 455 5.36 7.93 21.53
C ASP A 455 5.62 6.58 20.81
N SER A 456 4.66 6.13 20.00
CA SER A 456 4.84 4.94 19.15
C SER A 456 5.93 5.18 18.09
N ALA A 457 5.94 6.35 17.44
CA ALA A 457 6.98 6.73 16.48
C ALA A 457 8.37 6.80 17.13
N LEU A 458 8.49 7.35 18.34
CA LEU A 458 9.73 7.40 19.11
C LEU A 458 10.22 6.01 19.48
N ARG A 459 9.35 5.10 19.91
CA ARG A 459 9.75 3.70 20.18
C ARG A 459 10.27 2.98 18.95
N ALA A 460 9.76 3.34 17.76
CA ALA A 460 10.08 2.68 16.50
C ALA A 460 11.53 2.88 16.02
N THR A 461 12.30 3.78 16.65
CA THR A 461 13.75 3.93 16.40
C THR A 461 14.57 2.81 17.04
N SER A 462 14.01 2.06 18.00
CA SER A 462 14.75 1.05 18.77
C SER A 462 15.43 -0.03 17.91
N PRO A 463 14.77 -0.64 16.90
CA PRO A 463 15.40 -1.65 16.04
C PRO A 463 16.62 -1.15 15.26
N PHE A 464 16.71 0.14 14.96
CA PHE A 464 17.83 0.73 14.20
C PHE A 464 19.16 0.70 14.95
N LYS A 465 19.13 0.57 16.28
CA LYS A 465 20.32 0.52 17.14
C LYS A 465 20.93 -0.87 17.23
N LEU A 466 20.18 -1.91 16.87
CA LEU A 466 20.58 -3.29 17.04
C LEU A 466 21.02 -3.91 15.71
N PRO A 467 22.10 -4.70 15.69
CA PRO A 467 22.48 -5.48 14.52
C PRO A 467 21.38 -6.45 14.07
N SER A 468 21.33 -6.78 12.78
CA SER A 468 20.42 -7.80 12.22
C SER A 468 20.38 -9.10 13.05
N GLU A 469 21.55 -9.60 13.45
CA GLU A 469 21.68 -10.85 14.22
C GLU A 469 21.15 -10.76 15.65
N LYS A 470 21.00 -9.54 16.19
CA LYS A 470 20.42 -9.27 17.51
C LYS A 470 18.98 -8.79 17.40
N HIS A 471 18.27 -9.24 16.35
CA HIS A 471 16.87 -8.91 16.11
C HIS A 471 16.64 -7.40 15.93
N GLY A 472 17.60 -6.73 15.30
CA GLY A 472 17.48 -5.34 14.85
C GLY A 472 17.48 -5.23 13.34
N VAL A 473 17.72 -4.02 12.84
CA VAL A 473 17.79 -3.73 11.40
C VAL A 473 19.10 -3.09 10.98
N LYS A 474 20.11 -3.02 11.87
CA LYS A 474 21.39 -2.39 11.55
C LYS A 474 22.35 -3.37 10.88
N ALA A 475 22.92 -2.95 9.76
CA ALA A 475 24.10 -3.53 9.15
C ALA A 475 25.26 -2.50 9.15
N VAL A 476 26.48 -2.96 8.89
CA VAL A 476 27.65 -2.08 8.74
C VAL A 476 28.40 -2.48 7.48
N PHE A 477 28.43 -1.61 6.48
CA PHE A 477 29.17 -1.85 5.25
C PHE A 477 30.66 -1.62 5.49
N MET A 478 31.46 -2.66 5.22
CA MET A 478 32.92 -2.67 5.34
C MET A 478 33.45 -2.06 6.65
N ASN A 479 32.81 -2.39 7.78
CA ASN A 479 33.16 -1.91 9.12
C ASN A 479 33.16 -0.37 9.28
N LYS A 480 32.54 0.37 8.36
CA LYS A 480 32.61 1.84 8.34
C LYS A 480 31.24 2.51 8.30
N TYR A 481 30.35 2.09 7.41
CA TYR A 481 29.11 2.80 7.13
C TYR A 481 27.91 2.07 7.74
N ASP A 482 27.21 2.70 8.68
CA ASP A 482 25.95 2.16 9.22
C ASP A 482 24.88 2.12 8.13
N TRP A 483 24.12 1.03 8.09
CA TRP A 483 23.02 0.85 7.14
C TRP A 483 21.79 0.28 7.84
N TYR A 484 20.60 0.65 7.36
CA TYR A 484 19.33 0.18 7.90
C TYR A 484 18.66 -0.75 6.88
N GLU A 485 18.63 -2.03 7.19
CA GLU A 485 18.27 -3.10 6.28
C GLU A 485 16.76 -3.21 6.04
N GLU A 486 16.34 -3.18 4.77
CA GLU A 486 14.98 -3.60 4.38
C GLU A 486 14.77 -5.08 4.75
N TYR A 487 15.79 -5.91 4.53
CA TYR A 487 15.83 -7.31 4.91
C TYR A 487 17.08 -7.54 5.77
N PRO A 488 16.96 -7.75 7.08
CA PRO A 488 18.11 -7.92 8.00
C PRO A 488 18.74 -9.31 7.84
N THR A 489 19.26 -9.62 6.65
CA THR A 489 19.83 -10.91 6.29
C THR A 489 21.25 -11.11 6.83
N THR A 490 21.68 -12.37 6.86
CA THR A 490 23.08 -12.76 6.99
C THR A 490 23.50 -13.54 5.73
N PRO A 491 24.51 -13.09 4.98
CA PRO A 491 25.18 -11.78 5.10
C PRO A 491 24.21 -10.62 4.80
N SER A 492 24.63 -9.38 5.12
CA SER A 492 23.88 -8.15 4.87
C SER A 492 23.54 -7.95 3.38
N SER A 493 22.39 -7.36 3.08
CA SER A 493 21.85 -7.25 1.71
C SER A 493 22.02 -5.85 1.10
N PHE A 494 21.91 -4.80 1.93
CA PHE A 494 22.03 -3.40 1.51
C PHE A 494 21.06 -3.01 0.38
N VAL A 495 19.76 -3.25 0.57
CA VAL A 495 18.74 -2.78 -0.38
C VAL A 495 18.60 -1.25 -0.29
N LEU A 496 18.71 -0.55 -1.44
CA LEU A 496 18.75 0.92 -1.48
C LEU A 496 17.42 1.58 -1.13
N ASN A 497 16.33 1.19 -1.80
CA ASN A 497 15.05 1.86 -1.66
C ASN A 497 14.51 1.79 -0.21
N GLY A 498 14.59 0.62 0.44
CA GLY A 498 14.11 0.46 1.81
C GLY A 498 14.95 1.24 2.82
N PHE A 499 16.26 1.35 2.61
CA PHE A 499 17.13 2.20 3.42
C PHE A 499 16.73 3.66 3.34
N ILE A 500 16.52 4.20 2.13
CA ILE A 500 16.11 5.60 1.98
C ILE A 500 14.75 5.87 2.63
N TYR A 501 13.75 4.97 2.47
CA TYR A 501 12.48 5.11 3.19
C TYR A 501 12.66 5.11 4.72
N ALA A 502 13.62 4.34 5.23
CA ALA A 502 13.97 4.36 6.65
C ALA A 502 14.50 5.74 7.08
N LEU A 503 15.35 6.37 6.26
CA LEU A 503 15.82 7.74 6.49
C LEU A 503 14.69 8.78 6.44
N LEU A 504 13.71 8.62 5.54
CA LEU A 504 12.55 9.52 5.48
C LEU A 504 11.72 9.48 6.76
N GLY A 505 11.51 8.29 7.34
CA GLY A 505 10.84 8.17 8.64
C GLY A 505 11.64 8.85 9.76
N LEU A 506 12.96 8.63 9.81
CA LEU A 506 13.82 9.27 10.81
C LEU A 506 13.84 10.81 10.65
N TYR A 507 13.78 11.31 9.41
CA TYR A 507 13.63 12.74 9.11
C TYR A 507 12.29 13.26 9.65
N ASP A 508 11.17 12.61 9.31
CA ASP A 508 9.84 13.03 9.76
C ASP A 508 9.79 13.14 11.30
N LEU A 509 10.37 12.17 11.99
CA LEU A 509 10.40 12.13 13.45
C LEU A 509 11.33 13.18 14.05
N LYS A 510 12.54 13.37 13.52
CA LYS A 510 13.49 14.35 14.08
C LYS A 510 12.96 15.79 13.95
N GLU A 511 12.25 16.08 12.86
CA GLU A 511 11.65 17.41 12.64
C GLU A 511 10.43 17.65 13.53
N THR A 512 9.75 16.58 13.94
CA THR A 512 8.48 16.67 14.70
C THR A 512 8.67 16.59 16.20
N ALA A 513 9.59 15.74 16.69
CA ALA A 513 9.74 15.43 18.11
C ALA A 513 10.53 16.50 18.92
N GLY A 514 10.97 17.59 18.28
CA GLY A 514 11.81 18.60 18.90
C GLY A 514 13.19 18.09 19.33
N GLU A 515 14.03 18.97 19.88
CA GLU A 515 15.46 18.67 20.12
C GLU A 515 15.68 17.53 21.14
N LYS A 516 14.86 17.48 22.20
CA LYS A 516 15.06 16.54 23.30
C LYS A 516 14.61 15.12 22.94
N GLN A 517 13.37 14.96 22.47
CA GLN A 517 12.83 13.63 22.14
C GLN A 517 13.35 13.16 20.76
N GLY A 518 13.56 14.07 19.81
CA GLY A 518 14.07 13.77 18.47
C GLY A 518 15.57 13.47 18.38
N LYS A 519 16.33 13.58 19.49
CA LYS A 519 17.80 13.41 19.50
C LYS A 519 18.25 12.06 18.91
N GLU A 520 17.56 10.98 19.24
CA GLU A 520 17.91 9.65 18.73
C GLU A 520 17.64 9.53 17.23
N ALA A 521 16.46 9.97 16.77
CA ALA A 521 16.10 9.97 15.36
C ALA A 521 17.08 10.83 14.54
N ARG A 522 17.49 11.98 15.07
CA ARG A 522 18.50 12.86 14.47
C ARG A 522 19.85 12.16 14.29
N LEU A 523 20.37 11.51 15.33
CA LEU A 523 21.65 10.80 15.26
C LEU A 523 21.63 9.67 14.22
N LEU A 524 20.53 8.90 14.18
CA LEU A 524 20.36 7.84 13.20
C LEU A 524 20.27 8.43 11.78
N TYR A 525 19.48 9.47 11.58
CA TYR A 525 19.34 10.13 10.28
C TYR A 525 20.69 10.65 9.77
N GLU A 526 21.45 11.37 10.60
CA GLU A 526 22.74 11.96 10.21
C GLU A 526 23.77 10.88 9.81
N ARG A 527 23.89 9.79 10.59
CA ARG A 527 24.75 8.65 10.25
C ARG A 527 24.31 7.95 8.97
N GLY A 528 23.01 7.75 8.80
CA GLY A 528 22.45 7.13 7.61
C GLY A 528 22.67 7.96 6.34
N MET A 529 22.53 9.29 6.42
CA MET A 529 22.81 10.20 5.32
C MET A 529 24.29 10.29 4.95
N GLU A 530 25.19 10.15 5.92
CA GLU A 530 26.62 9.98 5.65
C GLU A 530 26.89 8.70 4.84
N SER A 531 26.36 7.56 5.29
CA SER A 531 26.47 6.28 4.58
C SER A 531 25.86 6.33 3.18
N LEU A 532 24.68 6.93 3.02
CA LEU A 532 24.02 7.05 1.72
C LEU A 532 24.91 7.79 0.72
N ARG A 533 25.45 8.95 1.10
CA ARG A 533 26.31 9.75 0.22
C ARG A 533 27.57 8.99 -0.19
N ALA A 534 28.17 8.22 0.72
CA ALA A 534 29.35 7.43 0.42
C ALA A 534 29.06 6.21 -0.48
N MET A 535 27.91 5.55 -0.27
CA MET A 535 27.59 4.28 -0.93
C MET A 535 26.77 4.42 -2.21
N LEU A 536 26.15 5.59 -2.47
CA LEU A 536 25.30 5.81 -3.65
C LEU A 536 25.96 5.44 -4.99
N PRO A 537 27.26 5.71 -5.23
CA PRO A 537 27.94 5.28 -6.47
C PRO A 537 27.92 3.77 -6.71
N LEU A 538 27.90 2.95 -5.66
CA LEU A 538 27.90 1.48 -5.77
C LEU A 538 26.62 0.92 -6.40
N TYR A 539 25.57 1.74 -6.47
CA TYR A 539 24.29 1.37 -7.09
C TYR A 539 24.16 1.88 -8.52
N ASP A 540 25.12 2.62 -9.07
CA ASP A 540 25.07 3.16 -10.43
C ASP A 540 25.79 2.22 -11.41
N THR A 541 25.07 1.73 -12.41
CA THR A 541 25.63 0.82 -13.43
C THR A 541 26.21 1.58 -14.64
N GLY A 542 26.00 2.89 -14.71
CA GLY A 542 26.26 3.68 -15.91
C GLY A 542 25.09 3.71 -16.91
N SER A 543 24.04 2.90 -16.75
CA SER A 543 22.84 2.91 -17.61
C SER A 543 21.54 2.55 -16.89
N GLY A 544 21.57 2.55 -15.56
CA GLY A 544 20.50 2.12 -14.67
C GLY A 544 21.01 2.04 -13.23
N SER A 545 20.20 1.53 -12.31
CA SER A 545 20.62 1.30 -10.92
C SER A 545 20.54 -0.16 -10.50
N ILE A 546 21.34 -0.55 -9.52
CA ILE A 546 21.27 -1.86 -8.85
C ILE A 546 20.25 -1.77 -7.69
N TYR A 547 19.54 -2.86 -7.40
CA TYR A 547 18.56 -2.92 -6.30
C TYR A 547 19.23 -3.06 -4.93
N ASP A 548 20.27 -3.90 -4.86
CA ASP A 548 20.98 -4.27 -3.65
C ASP A 548 22.46 -4.60 -3.93
N LEU A 549 23.28 -4.72 -2.89
CA LEU A 549 24.71 -5.00 -3.04
C LEU A 549 25.04 -6.51 -2.97
N ARG A 550 24.10 -7.40 -3.30
CA ARG A 550 24.34 -8.86 -3.23
C ARG A 550 25.51 -9.33 -4.10
N HIS A 551 25.77 -8.62 -5.20
CA HIS A 551 26.86 -8.94 -6.11
C HIS A 551 28.22 -8.82 -5.43
N PHE A 552 28.39 -7.77 -4.62
CA PHE A 552 29.59 -7.58 -3.80
C PHE A 552 29.62 -8.53 -2.59
N MET A 553 28.49 -8.71 -1.91
CA MET A 553 28.42 -9.50 -0.67
C MET A 553 28.52 -11.01 -0.89
N LEU A 554 28.07 -11.51 -2.04
CA LEU A 554 28.02 -12.94 -2.36
C LEU A 554 28.94 -13.35 -3.53
N GLY A 555 29.59 -12.39 -4.21
CA GLY A 555 30.36 -12.68 -5.42
C GLY A 555 29.51 -13.19 -6.59
N THR A 556 28.32 -12.60 -6.76
CA THR A 556 27.32 -13.00 -7.77
C THR A 556 27.05 -11.87 -8.77
N ALA A 557 26.22 -12.11 -9.79
CA ALA A 557 25.80 -11.07 -10.72
C ALA A 557 24.98 -9.95 -10.01
N PRO A 558 25.07 -8.70 -10.48
CA PRO A 558 24.23 -7.59 -10.00
C PRO A 558 22.74 -7.89 -10.09
N ASN A 559 22.01 -7.65 -8.99
CA ASN A 559 20.56 -7.64 -9.01
C ASN A 559 20.06 -6.28 -9.53
N LEU A 560 19.88 -6.15 -10.83
CA LEU A 560 19.47 -4.90 -11.47
C LEU A 560 18.09 -4.45 -10.97
N ALA A 561 17.96 -3.16 -10.67
CA ALA A 561 16.67 -2.59 -10.33
C ALA A 561 15.86 -2.41 -11.61
N ARG A 562 14.74 -3.15 -11.72
CA ARG A 562 13.73 -2.92 -12.76
C ARG A 562 13.26 -1.45 -12.78
N TRP A 563 12.75 -0.96 -13.90
CA TRP A 563 12.57 0.48 -14.15
C TRP A 563 11.68 1.21 -13.13
N ASP A 564 10.66 0.57 -12.55
CA ASP A 564 9.85 1.16 -11.48
C ASP A 564 10.63 1.36 -10.18
N TYR A 565 11.57 0.46 -9.84
CA TYR A 565 12.50 0.70 -8.73
C TYR A 565 13.54 1.77 -9.08
N HIS A 566 14.03 1.81 -10.31
CA HIS A 566 14.92 2.91 -10.73
C HIS A 566 14.23 4.28 -10.59
N THR A 567 12.98 4.41 -11.04
CA THR A 567 12.20 5.64 -10.81
C THR A 567 11.90 5.89 -9.33
N THR A 568 11.74 4.84 -8.52
CA THR A 568 11.60 4.99 -7.06
C THR A 568 12.87 5.58 -6.45
N HIS A 569 14.05 5.08 -6.84
CA HIS A 569 15.32 5.63 -6.38
C HIS A 569 15.45 7.10 -6.79
N ILE A 570 15.10 7.47 -8.04
CA ILE A 570 15.12 8.87 -8.49
C ILE A 570 14.19 9.74 -7.63
N ASN A 571 12.93 9.31 -7.40
CA ASN A 571 11.96 10.05 -6.60
C ASN A 571 12.45 10.25 -5.16
N GLN A 572 13.06 9.22 -4.58
CA GLN A 572 13.64 9.26 -3.24
C GLN A 572 14.82 10.24 -3.16
N LEU A 573 15.73 10.21 -4.13
CA LEU A 573 16.84 11.15 -4.18
C LEU A 573 16.38 12.60 -4.40
N GLN A 574 15.35 12.83 -5.23
CA GLN A 574 14.77 14.17 -5.42
C GLN A 574 14.23 14.73 -4.10
N LEU A 575 13.55 13.89 -3.34
CA LEU A 575 13.00 14.26 -2.04
C LEU A 575 14.14 14.59 -1.06
N LEU A 576 15.17 13.75 -0.96
CA LEU A 576 16.35 14.02 -0.13
C LEU A 576 17.10 15.29 -0.55
N ALA A 577 17.23 15.55 -1.86
CA ALA A 577 17.86 16.77 -2.37
C ALA A 577 17.12 18.06 -1.99
N SER A 578 15.83 17.96 -1.62
CA SER A 578 15.07 19.10 -1.09
C SER A 578 15.30 19.36 0.41
N MET A 579 15.93 18.40 1.13
CA MET A 579 16.27 18.48 2.55
C MET A 579 17.76 18.68 2.80
N ASP A 580 18.61 18.20 1.88
CA ASP A 580 20.06 18.20 1.98
C ASP A 580 20.66 18.82 0.70
N GLY A 581 21.40 19.91 0.87
CA GLY A 581 22.04 20.67 -0.22
C GLY A 581 23.25 19.99 -0.87
N SER A 582 23.59 18.75 -0.49
CA SER A 582 24.74 18.01 -1.04
C SER A 582 24.63 17.84 -2.57
N PRO A 583 25.64 18.29 -3.35
CA PRO A 583 25.62 18.22 -4.82
C PRO A 583 25.43 16.82 -5.39
N ILE A 584 25.91 15.79 -4.66
CA ILE A 584 25.83 14.39 -5.07
C ILE A 584 24.41 13.96 -5.45
N PHE A 585 23.39 14.39 -4.71
CA PHE A 585 22.02 14.00 -5.02
C PHE A 585 21.57 14.59 -6.35
N ARG A 586 21.82 15.88 -6.59
CA ARG A 586 21.46 16.56 -7.84
C ARG A 586 22.16 15.93 -9.06
N ASP A 587 23.43 15.57 -8.90
CA ASP A 587 24.20 14.96 -9.99
C ASP A 587 23.72 13.54 -10.32
N PHE A 588 23.44 12.73 -9.29
CA PHE A 588 22.86 11.39 -9.48
C PHE A 588 21.43 11.46 -10.07
N ILE A 589 20.58 12.36 -9.59
CA ILE A 589 19.23 12.57 -10.16
C ILE A 589 19.32 12.92 -11.64
N ARG A 590 20.19 13.88 -12.01
CA ARG A 590 20.37 14.30 -13.42
C ARG A 590 20.79 13.11 -14.29
N ARG A 591 21.79 12.36 -13.84
CA ARG A 591 22.32 11.21 -14.57
C ARG A 591 21.31 10.07 -14.66
N TRP A 592 20.67 9.67 -13.56
CA TRP A 592 19.68 8.60 -13.55
C TRP A 592 18.42 8.94 -14.36
N LYS A 593 17.98 10.20 -14.37
CA LYS A 593 16.91 10.64 -15.29
C LYS A 593 17.28 10.45 -16.76
N SER A 594 18.55 10.61 -17.13
CA SER A 594 18.99 10.39 -18.52
C SER A 594 18.90 8.92 -18.93
N TYR A 595 19.08 7.99 -17.99
CA TYR A 595 19.02 6.55 -18.26
C TYR A 595 17.63 6.11 -18.73
N LEU A 596 16.56 6.75 -18.23
CA LEU A 596 15.17 6.52 -18.70
C LEU A 596 14.96 6.83 -20.19
N LYS A 597 15.90 7.55 -20.82
CA LYS A 597 15.89 7.90 -22.24
C LYS A 597 17.08 7.28 -23.00
N GLY A 598 17.69 6.23 -22.47
CA GLY A 598 18.85 5.56 -23.08
C GLY A 598 20.18 6.30 -22.91
N GLY A 599 20.24 7.34 -22.08
CA GLY A 599 21.49 7.97 -21.68
C GLY A 599 22.41 6.96 -20.98
N ARG A 600 23.72 7.12 -21.15
CA ARG A 600 24.73 6.25 -20.55
C ARG A 600 25.87 7.09 -20.01
N ALA A 601 26.52 6.63 -18.95
CA ALA A 601 27.82 7.15 -18.55
C ALA A 601 28.82 6.94 -19.70
N LYS A 602 29.74 7.90 -19.89
CA LYS A 602 30.81 7.77 -20.89
C LYS A 602 31.70 6.58 -20.53
N HIS A 603 32.07 5.78 -21.53
CA HIS A 603 33.16 4.83 -21.38
C HIS A 603 34.52 5.55 -21.51
N ASN A 604 35.60 4.86 -21.15
CA ASN A 604 36.97 5.37 -21.22
C ASN A 604 37.48 5.53 -22.67
#